data_AF-A0A382MFJ9-F1
#
_entry.id   AF-A0A382MFJ9-F1
#
_cell.length_a   1.000
_cell.length_b   1.000
_cell.length_c   1.000
_cell.angle_alpha   90.00
_cell.angle_beta   90.00
_cell.angle_gamma   90.00
#
_symmetry.space_group_name_H-M   'P 1'
#
loop_
_entity.id
_entity.type
_entity.pdbx_description
1 polymer ?
#
loop_
_entity_poly.entity_id
_entity_poly.type
_entity_poly.pdbx_seq_one_letter_code
_entity_poly.pdbx_strand_id
1 'polypeptide(L)'
;ALSMAILFVGGFSSSIFLNIGMVTMQLNVPDSMRGRVMGIWSLTWFLPPVGAFVTATLAKGVGLPLALAIAASTVALFAISIWSISPELRKSS
;
A
#
# COMPACT_ATOMS: atom_id res chain seq x y z
N ALA A 1 -13.74 -14.76 16.22
CA ALA A 1 -12.43 -14.46 16.82
C ALA A 1 -11.33 -14.32 15.78
N LEU A 2 -11.01 -15.36 14.99
CA LEU A 2 -9.93 -15.33 13.99
C LEU A 2 -10.07 -14.20 12.96
N SER A 3 -11.26 -14.04 12.34
CA SER A 3 -11.49 -12.96 11.38
C SER A 3 -11.31 -11.57 11.98
N MET A 4 -11.69 -11.38 13.25
CA MET A 4 -11.51 -10.10 13.95
C MET A 4 -10.03 -9.82 14.22
N ALA A 5 -9.26 -10.83 14.60
CA ALA A 5 -7.82 -10.70 14.78
C ALA A 5 -7.12 -10.33 13.45
N ILE A 6 -7.50 -10.98 12.35
CA ILE A 6 -6.95 -10.68 11.02
C ILE A 6 -7.30 -9.25 10.58
N LEU A 7 -8.56 -8.84 10.74
CA LEU A 7 -8.99 -7.47 10.42
C LEU A 7 -8.27 -6.44 11.29
N PHE A 8 -8.07 -6.73 12.57
CA PHE A 8 -7.32 -5.86 13.48
C PHE A 8 -5.88 -5.67 13.02
N VAL A 9 -5.17 -6.77 12.76
CA VAL A 9 -3.77 -6.72 12.28
C VAL A 9 -3.66 -6.01 10.94
N GLY A 10 -4.60 -6.27 10.01
CA GLY A 10 -4.65 -5.60 8.71
C GLY A 10 -4.87 -4.09 8.83
N GLY A 11 -5.88 -3.68 9.62
CA GLY A 11 -6.17 -2.27 9.87
C GLY A 11 -5.04 -1.54 10.59
N PHE A 12 -4.44 -2.18 11.59
CA PHE A 12 -3.29 -1.65 12.32
C PHE A 12 -2.09 -1.44 11.39
N SER A 13 -1.75 -2.44 10.58
CA SER A 13 -0.64 -2.36 9.61
C SER A 13 -0.88 -1.26 8.56
N SER A 14 -2.11 -1.17 8.03
CA SER A 14 -2.48 -0.11 7.08
C SER A 14 -2.36 1.29 7.71
N SER A 15 -2.74 1.43 8.98
CA SER A 15 -2.67 2.72 9.68
C SER A 15 -1.23 3.16 9.89
N ILE A 16 -0.36 2.25 10.30
CA ILE A 16 1.08 2.50 10.43
C ILE A 16 1.67 2.90 9.08
N PHE A 17 1.40 2.13 8.02
CA PHE A 17 1.92 2.39 6.68
C PHE A 17 1.57 3.80 6.19
N LEU A 18 0.29 4.19 6.31
CA LEU A 18 -0.16 5.50 5.86
C LEU A 18 0.44 6.65 6.69
N ASN A 19 0.49 6.49 8.01
CA ASN A 19 1.00 7.53 8.90
C ASN A 19 2.51 7.72 8.72
N ILE A 20 3.29 6.64 8.76
CA ILE A 20 4.74 6.69 8.51
C ILE A 20 5.01 7.26 7.12
N GLY A 21 4.29 6.80 6.08
CA GLY A 21 4.43 7.34 4.73
C GLY A 21 4.26 8.86 4.69
N MET A 22 3.18 9.38 5.29
CA MET A 22 2.94 10.82 5.37
C MET A 22 4.06 11.55 6.12
N VAL A 23 4.45 11.07 7.30
CA VAL A 23 5.49 11.72 8.13
C VAL A 23 6.83 11.72 7.41
N THR A 24 7.25 10.59 6.84
CA THR A 24 8.48 10.49 6.05
C THR A 24 8.46 11.48 4.88
N MET A 25 7.34 11.60 4.16
CA MET A 25 7.22 12.60 3.09
C MET A 25 7.31 14.03 3.61
N GLN A 26 6.70 14.36 4.75
CA GLN A 26 6.75 15.72 5.32
C GLN A 26 8.15 16.11 5.80
N LEU A 27 8.91 15.16 6.34
CA LEU A 27 10.26 15.38 6.87
C LEU A 27 11.32 15.49 5.76
N ASN A 28 11.12 14.82 4.62
CA ASN A 28 12.09 14.82 3.51
C ASN A 28 11.85 15.91 2.46
N VAL A 29 10.72 16.63 2.52
CA VAL A 29 10.36 17.65 1.53
C VAL A 29 10.60 19.05 2.08
N PRO A 30 11.33 19.93 1.36
CA PRO A 30 11.51 21.33 1.72
C PRO A 30 10.18 22.08 1.85
N ASP A 31 10.07 23.01 2.80
CA ASP A 31 8.81 23.71 3.11
C ASP A 31 8.18 24.42 1.90
N SER A 32 8.98 24.95 0.97
CA SER A 32 8.51 25.60 -0.26
C SER A 32 7.81 24.65 -1.25
N MET A 33 8.08 23.34 -1.16
CA MET A 33 7.57 22.32 -2.07
C MET A 33 6.56 21.37 -1.40
N ARG A 34 6.34 21.50 -0.09
CA ARG A 34 5.48 20.59 0.68
C ARG A 34 4.06 20.47 0.09
N GLY A 35 3.45 21.59 -0.30
CA GLY A 35 2.12 21.59 -0.92
C GLY A 35 2.09 20.91 -2.29
N ARG A 36 3.16 21.04 -3.10
CA ARG A 36 3.26 20.40 -4.42
C ARG A 36 3.47 18.89 -4.31
N VAL A 37 4.34 18.46 -3.41
CA VAL A 37 4.60 17.02 -3.19
C VAL A 37 3.39 16.34 -2.58
N MET A 38 2.73 16.97 -1.60
CA MET A 38 1.49 16.43 -1.02
C MET A 38 0.33 16.43 -2.02
N GLY A 39 0.26 17.40 -2.93
CA GLY A 39 -0.68 17.40 -4.05
C GLY A 39 -0.49 16.17 -4.95
N ILE A 40 0.74 15.81 -5.29
CA ILE A 40 1.02 14.58 -6.07
C ILE A 40 0.69 13.34 -5.25
N TRP A 41 1.05 13.30 -3.97
CA TRP A 41 0.70 12.19 -3.08
C TRP A 41 -0.82 11.96 -3.01
N SER A 42 -1.61 13.04 -2.98
CA SER A 42 -3.07 12.95 -2.98
C SER A 42 -3.65 12.24 -4.20
N LEU A 43 -2.93 12.24 -5.33
CA LEU A 43 -3.36 11.51 -6.53
C LEU A 43 -3.44 10.00 -6.30
N THR A 44 -2.70 9.48 -5.33
CA THR A 44 -2.75 8.07 -4.92
C THR A 44 -4.16 7.64 -4.53
N TRP A 45 -4.97 8.55 -3.98
CA TRP A 45 -6.36 8.27 -3.59
C TRP A 45 -7.32 8.05 -4.77
N PHE A 46 -6.90 8.30 -6.02
CA PHE A 46 -7.68 7.96 -7.21
C PHE A 46 -7.39 6.56 -7.76
N LEU A 47 -6.38 5.87 -7.26
CA LEU A 47 -6.03 4.51 -7.71
C LEU A 47 -6.90 3.37 -7.13
N PRO A 48 -7.51 3.46 -5.92
CA PRO A 48 -8.31 2.36 -5.37
C PRO A 48 -9.44 1.85 -6.29
N PRO A 49 -10.21 2.70 -6.99
CA PRO A 49 -11.22 2.24 -7.96
C PRO A 49 -10.63 1.41 -9.10
N VAL A 50 -9.40 1.74 -9.55
CA VAL A 50 -8.70 0.99 -10.61
C VAL A 50 -8.34 -0.41 -10.11
N GLY A 51 -7.74 -0.51 -8.92
CA GLY A 51 -7.42 -1.80 -8.31
C GLY A 51 -8.67 -2.65 -8.05
N ALA A 52 -9.75 -2.02 -7.60
CA ALA A 52 -11.04 -2.68 -7.41
C ALA A 52 -11.61 -3.19 -8.75
N PHE A 53 -11.55 -2.39 -9.82
CA PHE A 53 -12.03 -2.79 -11.14
C PHE A 53 -11.27 -4.01 -11.69
N VAL A 54 -9.94 -4.02 -11.60
CA VAL A 54 -9.10 -5.14 -12.06
C VAL A 54 -9.42 -6.40 -11.25
N THR A 55 -9.46 -6.27 -9.93
CA THR A 55 -9.73 -7.40 -9.03
C THR A 55 -11.15 -7.95 -9.21
N ALA A 56 -12.14 -7.08 -9.36
CA ALA A 56 -13.54 -7.47 -9.58
C ALA A 56 -13.74 -8.13 -10.96
N THR A 57 -13.01 -7.67 -11.99
CA THR A 57 -13.04 -8.30 -13.33
C THR A 57 -12.44 -9.70 -13.27
N LEU A 58 -11.31 -9.86 -12.60
CA LEU A 58 -10.69 -11.17 -12.38
C LEU A 58 -11.62 -12.11 -11.59
N ALA A 59 -12.31 -11.59 -10.58
CA ALA A 59 -13.24 -12.35 -9.75
C ALA A 59 -14.40 -12.98 -10.53
N LYS A 60 -14.80 -12.43 -11.69
CA LYS A 60 -15.83 -13.02 -12.55
C LYS A 60 -15.40 -14.34 -13.17
N GLY A 61 -14.10 -14.53 -13.42
CA GLY A 61 -13.57 -15.75 -14.04
C GLY A 61 -13.17 -16.82 -13.03
N VAL A 62 -12.52 -16.41 -11.93
CA VAL A 62 -11.89 -17.36 -10.97
C VAL A 62 -12.53 -17.35 -9.58
N GLY A 63 -13.57 -16.55 -9.38
CA GLY A 63 -14.21 -16.34 -8.08
C GLY A 63 -13.50 -15.29 -7.22
N LEU A 64 -14.25 -14.69 -6.29
CA LEU A 64 -13.78 -13.62 -5.43
C LEU A 64 -12.61 -14.00 -4.51
N PRO A 65 -12.62 -15.17 -3.82
CA PRO A 65 -11.52 -15.52 -2.91
C PRO A 65 -10.18 -15.68 -3.63
N LEU A 66 -10.19 -16.33 -4.80
CA LEU A 66 -8.97 -16.54 -5.59
C LEU A 66 -8.46 -15.23 -6.19
N ALA A 67 -9.35 -14.38 -6.69
CA ALA A 67 -8.96 -13.07 -7.23
C ALA A 67 -8.32 -12.17 -6.16
N LEU A 68 -8.87 -12.16 -4.94
CA LEU A 68 -8.28 -11.44 -3.80
C LEU A 68 -6.93 -12.03 -3.39
N ALA A 69 -6.79 -13.36 -3.36
CA ALA A 69 -5.52 -14.01 -3.07
C ALA A 69 -4.44 -13.63 -4.09
N ILE A 70 -4.76 -13.65 -5.39
CA ILE A 70 -3.85 -13.22 -6.46
C ILE A 70 -3.43 -11.76 -6.27
N ALA A 71 -4.39 -10.86 -6.05
CA ALA A 71 -4.10 -9.45 -5.84
C ALA A 71 -3.19 -9.22 -4.63
N ALA A 72 -3.48 -9.88 -3.50
CA ALA A 72 -2.65 -9.80 -2.29
C ALA A 72 -1.24 -10.36 -2.52
N SER A 73 -1.11 -11.50 -3.23
CA SER A 73 0.18 -12.07 -3.59
C SER A 73 1.00 -11.17 -4.49
N THR A 74 0.39 -10.53 -5.49
CA THR A 74 1.08 -9.56 -6.36
C THR A 74 1.63 -8.38 -5.56
N VAL A 75 0.83 -7.82 -4.63
CA VAL A 75 1.28 -6.71 -3.76
C VAL A 75 2.41 -7.17 -2.84
N ALA A 76 2.30 -8.35 -2.24
CA ALA A 76 3.34 -8.91 -1.37
C ALA A 76 4.66 -9.13 -2.13
N LEU A 77 4.62 -9.69 -3.35
CA LEU A 77 5.79 -9.87 -4.20
C LEU A 77 6.45 -8.54 -4.56
N PHE A 78 5.64 -7.54 -4.89
CA PHE A 78 6.16 -6.20 -5.18
C PHE A 78 6.86 -5.59 -3.95
N ALA A 79 6.24 -5.69 -2.77
CA ALA A 79 6.84 -5.21 -1.52
C ALA A 79 8.17 -5.92 -1.20
N ILE A 80 8.22 -7.24 -1.35
CA ILE A 80 9.46 -8.03 -1.15
C ILE A 80 10.54 -7.63 -2.16
N SER A 81 10.15 -7.38 -3.41
CA SER A 81 11.07 -6.95 -4.47
C SER A 81 11.67 -5.58 -4.14
N ILE A 82 10.84 -4.62 -3.72
CA ILE A 82 11.32 -3.29 -3.29
C ILE A 82 12.25 -3.42 -2.10
N TRP A 83 11.87 -4.18 -1.07
CA TRP A 83 12.70 -4.41 0.10
C TRP A 83 14.07 -4.99 -0.25
N SER A 84 14.12 -5.93 -1.20
CA SER A 84 15.35 -6.56 -1.66
C SER A 84 16.26 -5.61 -2.47
N ILE A 85 15.66 -4.66 -3.20
CA ILE A 85 16.36 -3.72 -4.08
C ILE A 85 16.80 -2.46 -3.35
N SER A 86 16.16 -2.09 -2.23
CA SER A 86 16.47 -0.86 -1.49
C SER A 86 17.45 -1.11 -0.33
N PRO A 87 18.79 -1.05 -0.54
CA PRO A 87 19.77 -1.16 0.54
C PRO A 87 19.68 -0.01 1.55
N GLU A 88 19.05 1.11 1.18
CA GLU A 88 18.78 2.25 2.07
C GLU A 88 17.84 1.88 3.22
N LEU A 89 16.85 0.99 2.99
CA LEU A 89 16.00 0.45 4.08
C LEU A 89 16.74 -0.54 4.98
N ARG A 90 17.84 -1.14 4.48
CA ARG A 90 18.65 -2.12 5.22
C ARG A 90 19.73 -1.48 6.10
N LYS A 91 20.07 -0.21 5.86
CA LYS A 91 21.20 0.47 6.52
C LYS A 91 20.83 1.25 7.79
N SER A 92 19.53 1.33 8.13
CA SER A 92 18.99 2.05 9.29
C SER A 92 18.44 1.12 10.38
N SER A 93 18.95 -0.12 10.47
CA SER A 93 18.79 -0.99 11.64
C SER A 93 20.15 -1.27 12.27
#